data_AF-A0A256YMI5-F1
#
_entry.id   AF-A0A256YMI5-F1
#
_cell.length_a   1.000
_cell.length_b   1.000
_cell.length_c   1.000
_cell.angle_alpha   90.00
_cell.angle_beta   90.00
_cell.angle_gamma   90.00
#
_symmetry.space_group_name_H-M   'P 1'
#
loop_
_entity.id
_entity.type
_entity.pdbx_description
1 polymer ?
#
loop_
_entity_poly.entity_id
_entity_poly.type
_entity_poly.pdbx_seq_one_letter_code
_entity_poly.pdbx_strand_id
1 'polypeptide(L)'
;MKISASDIAAWHYCPRAFYYKKVEKRPAPITEALVKGTLIHAVYKEYFDRKLFSNAEYFGWFLNKGIDRIMESEQGRINKIGMNKENLKTFLIETAINLNKAFANGNISIPTTIEKRIENNEFVARADALFEKPGLPLVVADVKKRLRDLGGVKLQLAVAAIILGTQGKKVEKGLAIDAENWKGIEIAIDEE
;
A
#
# COMPACT_ATOMS: atom_id res chain seq x y z
N MET A 1 5.99 23.62 0.87
CA MET A 1 4.94 22.60 1.15
C MET A 1 5.31 21.36 0.36
N LYS A 2 5.48 20.19 0.99
CA LYS A 2 5.85 18.96 0.27
C LYS A 2 4.65 18.40 -0.52
N ILE A 3 4.92 17.89 -1.72
CA ILE A 3 3.94 17.37 -2.68
C ILE A 3 4.02 15.83 -2.71
N SER A 4 2.87 15.16 -2.83
CA SER A 4 2.80 13.70 -3.00
C SER A 4 2.42 13.33 -4.44
N ALA A 5 2.66 12.08 -4.84
CA ALA A 5 2.19 11.57 -6.14
C ALA A 5 0.68 11.77 -6.36
N SER A 6 -0.13 11.58 -5.31
CA SER A 6 -1.58 11.81 -5.38
C SER A 6 -1.94 13.29 -5.55
N ASP A 7 -1.08 14.21 -5.10
CA ASP A 7 -1.26 15.65 -5.31
C ASP A 7 -0.93 16.03 -6.76
N ILE A 8 0.15 15.48 -7.33
CA ILE A 8 0.52 15.65 -8.74
C ILE A 8 -0.60 15.15 -9.65
N ALA A 9 -1.08 13.92 -9.39
CA ALA A 9 -2.19 13.33 -10.14
C ALA A 9 -3.47 14.18 -10.05
N ALA A 10 -3.80 14.70 -8.86
CA ALA A 10 -4.95 15.55 -8.66
C ALA A 10 -4.82 16.87 -9.44
N TRP A 11 -3.63 17.49 -9.44
CA TRP A 11 -3.38 18.71 -10.19
C TRP A 11 -3.49 18.49 -11.70
N HIS A 12 -2.88 17.42 -12.22
CA HIS A 12 -2.92 17.08 -13.64
C HIS A 12 -4.35 16.80 -14.13
N TYR A 13 -5.14 16.06 -13.35
CA TYR A 13 -6.53 15.74 -13.73
C TYR A 13 -7.47 16.94 -13.56
N CYS A 14 -7.36 17.66 -12.45
CA CYS A 14 -8.20 18.83 -12.15
C CYS A 14 -7.51 19.76 -11.14
N PRO A 15 -6.89 20.87 -11.60
CA PRO A 15 -6.19 21.81 -10.72
C PRO A 15 -7.08 22.37 -9.60
N ARG A 16 -8.38 22.53 -9.87
CA ARG A 16 -9.36 22.97 -8.86
C ARG A 16 -9.59 21.94 -7.76
N ALA A 17 -9.59 20.65 -8.10
CA ALA A 17 -9.67 19.57 -7.12
C ALA A 17 -8.40 19.53 -6.24
N PHE A 18 -7.23 19.72 -6.85
CA PHE A 18 -5.98 19.91 -6.11
C PHE A 18 -6.07 21.09 -5.13
N TYR A 19 -6.54 22.25 -5.59
CA TYR A 19 -6.69 23.44 -4.73
C TYR A 19 -7.57 23.16 -3.51
N TYR A 20 -8.77 22.58 -3.72
CA TYR A 20 -9.67 22.27 -2.61
C TYR A 20 -9.10 21.25 -1.62
N LYS A 21 -8.40 20.24 -2.12
CA LYS A 21 -7.81 19.19 -1.28
C LYS A 21 -6.56 19.67 -0.54
N LYS A 22 -5.64 20.34 -1.23
CA LYS A 22 -4.29 20.65 -0.73
C LYS A 22 -4.19 22.02 -0.08
N VAL A 23 -4.85 23.02 -0.65
CA VAL A 23 -4.81 24.42 -0.16
C VAL A 23 -5.91 24.64 0.88
N GLU A 24 -7.17 24.35 0.54
CA GLU A 24 -8.30 24.53 1.47
C GLU A 24 -8.49 23.36 2.46
N LYS A 25 -7.77 22.26 2.29
CA LYS A 25 -7.84 21.07 3.17
C LYS A 25 -9.25 20.49 3.33
N ARG A 26 -10.09 20.58 2.28
CA ARG A 26 -11.44 19.98 2.31
C ARG A 26 -11.33 18.46 2.44
N PRO A 27 -12.13 17.82 3.32
CA PRO A 27 -12.10 16.37 3.48
C PRO A 27 -12.61 15.69 2.22
N ALA A 28 -11.90 14.64 1.79
CA ALA A 28 -12.38 13.77 0.72
C ALA A 28 -13.55 12.90 1.24
N PRO A 29 -14.54 12.58 0.39
CA PRO A 29 -15.59 11.65 0.76
C PRO A 29 -15.00 10.28 1.09
N ILE A 30 -15.48 9.68 2.18
CA ILE A 30 -15.10 8.32 2.57
C ILE A 30 -15.91 7.36 1.70
N THR A 31 -15.24 6.42 1.05
CA THR A 31 -15.86 5.40 0.20
C THR A 31 -15.50 4.00 0.69
N GLU A 32 -16.32 3.00 0.37
CA GLU A 32 -16.00 1.61 0.70
C GLU A 32 -14.67 1.15 0.11
N ALA A 33 -14.34 1.61 -1.10
CA ALA A 33 -13.09 1.27 -1.77
C ALA A 33 -11.87 1.78 -0.98
N LEU A 34 -11.95 2.99 -0.43
CA LEU A 34 -10.88 3.57 0.40
C LEU A 34 -10.72 2.80 1.71
N VAL A 35 -11.82 2.43 2.36
CA VAL A 35 -11.80 1.65 3.60
C VAL A 35 -11.22 0.25 3.35
N LYS A 36 -11.70 -0.47 2.32
CA LYS A 36 -11.17 -1.78 1.93
C LYS A 36 -9.68 -1.71 1.59
N GLY A 37 -9.25 -0.69 0.83
CA GLY A 37 -7.83 -0.47 0.54
C GLY A 37 -7.00 -0.30 1.82
N THR A 38 -7.44 0.56 2.73
CA THR A 38 -6.75 0.79 4.02
C THR A 38 -6.61 -0.51 4.81
N LEU A 39 -7.67 -1.32 4.90
CA LEU A 39 -7.66 -2.57 5.65
C LEU A 39 -6.76 -3.64 5.00
N ILE A 40 -6.69 -3.69 3.67
CA ILE A 40 -5.74 -4.58 2.96
C ILE A 40 -4.30 -4.25 3.32
N HIS A 41 -3.93 -2.96 3.34
CA HIS A 41 -2.58 -2.54 3.74
C HIS A 41 -2.31 -2.89 5.21
N ALA A 42 -3.30 -2.77 6.09
CA ALA A 42 -3.17 -3.18 7.49
C ALA A 42 -2.93 -4.70 7.61
N VAL A 43 -3.65 -5.53 6.85
CA VAL A 43 -3.41 -6.98 6.79
C VAL A 43 -2.01 -7.29 6.26
N TYR A 44 -1.60 -6.67 5.15
CA TYR A 44 -0.27 -6.84 4.57
C TYR A 44 0.83 -6.50 5.57
N LYS A 45 0.72 -5.34 6.22
CA LYS A 45 1.66 -4.89 7.25
C LYS A 45 1.71 -5.84 8.43
N GLU A 46 0.58 -6.20 8.99
CA GLU A 46 0.54 -7.07 10.17
C GLU A 46 1.09 -8.47 9.87
N TYR A 47 0.83 -8.99 8.66
CA TYR A 47 1.33 -10.28 8.20
C TYR A 47 2.86 -10.37 8.24
N PHE A 48 3.55 -9.36 7.71
CA PHE A 48 5.01 -9.36 7.65
C PHE A 48 5.67 -8.83 8.92
N ASP A 49 5.14 -7.77 9.54
CA ASP A 49 5.70 -7.20 10.79
C ASP A 49 5.70 -8.24 11.92
N ARG A 50 4.61 -9.01 12.05
CA ARG A 50 4.49 -10.07 13.05
C ARG A 50 5.03 -11.41 12.58
N LYS A 51 5.56 -11.48 11.36
CA LYS A 51 6.05 -12.71 10.72
C LYS A 51 5.04 -13.85 10.79
N LEU A 52 3.76 -13.59 10.50
CA LEU A 52 2.70 -14.58 10.63
C LEU A 52 2.95 -15.82 9.77
N PHE A 53 3.70 -15.67 8.68
CA PHE A 53 4.17 -16.76 7.82
C PHE A 53 5.06 -17.80 8.53
N SER A 54 5.68 -17.49 9.67
CA SER A 54 6.62 -18.41 10.32
C SER A 54 5.95 -19.40 11.27
N ASN A 55 4.67 -19.21 11.62
CA ASN A 55 3.96 -20.07 12.57
C ASN A 55 2.47 -20.17 12.22
N ALA A 56 2.02 -21.38 11.86
CA ALA A 56 0.65 -21.65 11.45
C ALA A 56 -0.39 -21.44 12.57
N GLU A 57 -0.04 -21.75 13.82
CA GLU A 57 -0.92 -21.50 14.98
C GLU A 57 -1.11 -20.00 15.18
N TYR A 58 -0.03 -19.23 15.06
CA TYR A 58 -0.10 -17.79 15.20
C TYR A 58 -0.87 -17.12 14.04
N PHE A 59 -0.71 -17.63 12.82
CA PHE A 59 -1.54 -17.22 11.69
C PHE A 59 -3.02 -17.56 11.92
N GLY A 60 -3.34 -18.74 12.45
CA GLY A 60 -4.70 -19.13 12.82
C GLY A 60 -5.32 -18.21 13.88
N TRP A 61 -4.53 -17.82 14.90
CA TRP A 61 -4.95 -16.80 15.87
C TRP A 61 -5.23 -15.45 15.20
N PHE A 62 -4.38 -15.02 14.26
CA PHE A 62 -4.57 -13.76 13.54
C PHE A 62 -5.87 -13.74 12.74
N LEU A 63 -6.20 -14.82 12.02
CA LEU A 63 -7.47 -14.94 11.30
C LEU A 63 -8.68 -14.80 12.23
N ASN A 64 -8.58 -15.29 13.47
CA ASN A 64 -9.66 -15.25 14.44
C ASN A 64 -9.77 -13.93 15.23
N LYS A 65 -8.64 -13.30 15.56
CA LYS A 65 -8.58 -12.16 16.50
C LYS A 65 -7.83 -10.94 15.98
N GLY A 66 -6.85 -11.13 15.10
CA GLY A 66 -6.09 -10.03 14.49
C GLY A 66 -6.92 -9.22 13.51
N ILE A 67 -7.75 -9.90 12.70
CA ILE A 67 -8.67 -9.24 11.75
C ILE A 67 -9.64 -8.29 12.46
N ASP A 68 -10.18 -8.68 13.62
CA ASP A 68 -11.09 -7.82 14.40
C ASP A 68 -10.38 -6.53 14.84
N ARG A 69 -9.12 -6.60 15.30
CA ARG A 69 -8.32 -5.41 15.66
C ARG A 69 -8.06 -4.49 14.48
N ILE A 70 -7.77 -5.07 13.32
CA ILE A 70 -7.60 -4.29 12.08
C ILE A 70 -8.89 -3.55 11.76
N MET A 71 -10.06 -4.21 11.86
CA MET A 71 -11.35 -3.57 11.64
C MET A 71 -11.66 -2.49 12.68
N GLU A 72 -11.31 -2.70 13.96
CA GLU A 72 -11.50 -1.73 15.04
C GLU A 72 -10.78 -0.41 14.76
N SER A 73 -9.58 -0.46 14.16
CA SER A 73 -8.83 0.75 13.78
C SER A 73 -9.58 1.63 12.76
N GLU A 74 -10.53 1.05 12.02
CA GLU A 74 -11.34 1.71 11.00
C GLU A 74 -12.82 1.82 11.36
N GLN A 75 -13.18 1.51 12.60
CA GLN A 75 -14.57 1.35 13.04
C GLN A 75 -15.42 2.60 12.79
N GLY A 76 -14.84 3.80 12.96
CA GLY A 76 -15.52 5.06 12.70
C GLY A 76 -15.89 5.24 11.23
N ARG A 77 -14.98 4.90 10.30
CA ARG A 77 -15.23 4.98 8.86
C ARG A 77 -16.21 3.90 8.39
N ILE A 78 -16.04 2.67 8.88
CA ILE A 78 -16.93 1.53 8.61
C ILE A 78 -18.38 1.86 8.99
N ASN A 79 -18.59 2.39 10.22
CA ASN A 79 -19.93 2.76 10.69
C ASN A 79 -20.52 3.93 9.88
N LYS A 80 -19.70 4.95 9.59
CA LYS A 80 -20.16 6.16 8.88
C LYS A 80 -20.75 5.86 7.50
N ILE A 81 -20.22 4.86 6.79
CA ILE A 81 -20.69 4.48 5.46
C ILE A 81 -21.56 3.21 5.47
N GLY A 82 -21.89 2.68 6.66
CA GLY A 82 -22.82 1.55 6.80
C GLY A 82 -22.32 0.22 6.24
N MET A 83 -21.01 -0.04 6.23
CA MET A 83 -20.46 -1.30 5.72
C MET A 83 -20.94 -2.50 6.56
N ASN A 84 -21.33 -3.58 5.89
CA ASN A 84 -21.60 -4.85 6.56
C ASN A 84 -20.30 -5.44 7.13
N LYS A 85 -20.23 -5.52 8.47
CA LYS A 85 -19.02 -5.95 9.19
C LYS A 85 -18.69 -7.42 8.95
N GLU A 86 -19.68 -8.30 8.88
CA GLU A 86 -19.45 -9.73 8.62
C GLU A 86 -18.87 -9.95 7.23
N ASN A 87 -19.45 -9.32 6.20
CA ASN A 87 -18.92 -9.40 4.83
C ASN A 87 -17.50 -8.82 4.75
N LEU A 88 -17.23 -7.74 5.48
CA LEU A 88 -15.91 -7.14 5.55
C LEU A 88 -14.89 -8.07 6.24
N LYS A 89 -15.29 -8.72 7.34
CA LYS A 89 -14.47 -9.69 8.05
C LYS A 89 -14.12 -10.88 7.17
N THR A 90 -15.11 -11.47 6.50
CA THR A 90 -14.89 -12.57 5.54
C THR A 90 -13.92 -12.15 4.44
N PHE A 91 -14.10 -10.96 3.86
CA PHE A 91 -13.19 -10.41 2.86
C PHE A 91 -11.74 -10.30 3.36
N LEU A 92 -11.53 -9.84 4.59
CA LEU A 92 -10.18 -9.69 5.17
C LEU A 92 -9.54 -11.04 5.52
N ILE A 93 -10.33 -12.01 6.00
CA ILE A 93 -9.87 -13.39 6.24
C ILE A 93 -9.40 -14.01 4.92
N GLU A 94 -10.20 -13.93 3.86
CA GLU A 94 -9.85 -14.42 2.53
C GLU A 94 -8.59 -13.72 2.00
N THR A 95 -8.49 -12.41 2.18
CA THR A 95 -7.32 -11.61 1.81
C THR A 95 -6.05 -12.13 2.51
N ALA A 96 -6.11 -12.38 3.82
CA ALA A 96 -4.98 -12.90 4.58
C ALA A 96 -4.60 -14.34 4.17
N ILE A 97 -5.58 -15.21 3.94
CA ILE A 97 -5.35 -16.59 3.47
C ILE A 97 -4.67 -16.57 2.09
N ASN A 98 -5.15 -15.74 1.18
CA ASN A 98 -4.59 -15.63 -0.16
C ASN A 98 -3.18 -15.04 -0.14
N LEU A 99 -2.92 -14.05 0.72
CA LEU A 99 -1.56 -13.53 0.95
C LEU A 99 -0.63 -14.65 1.43
N ASN A 100 -1.07 -15.46 2.39
CA ASN A 100 -0.28 -16.56 2.92
C ASN A 100 0.04 -17.63 1.86
N LYS A 101 -0.94 -17.98 1.03
CA LYS A 101 -0.74 -18.89 -0.12
C LYS A 101 0.23 -18.30 -1.14
N ALA A 102 0.08 -17.03 -1.49
CA ALA A 102 0.95 -16.36 -2.45
C ALA A 102 2.39 -16.26 -1.94
N PHE A 103 2.58 -15.98 -0.64
CA PHE A 103 3.88 -16.04 0.01
C PHE A 103 4.49 -17.45 -0.06
N ALA A 104 3.73 -18.48 0.33
CA ALA A 104 4.19 -19.87 0.29
C ALA A 104 4.58 -20.34 -1.12
N ASN A 105 3.91 -19.82 -2.15
CA ASN A 105 4.21 -20.10 -3.56
C ASN A 105 5.32 -19.22 -4.16
N GLY A 106 5.91 -18.30 -3.38
CA GLY A 106 6.97 -17.40 -3.84
C GLY A 106 6.50 -16.22 -4.70
N ASN A 107 5.18 -16.00 -4.83
CA ASN A 107 4.61 -14.87 -5.59
C ASN A 107 4.81 -13.52 -4.88
N ILE A 108 4.94 -13.54 -3.55
CA ILE A 108 5.22 -12.37 -2.72
C ILE A 108 6.48 -12.65 -1.91
N SER A 109 7.45 -11.74 -1.99
CA SER A 109 8.69 -11.80 -1.20
C SER A 109 8.53 -11.08 0.14
N ILE A 110 9.40 -11.41 1.11
CA ILE A 110 9.48 -10.68 2.38
C ILE A 110 10.10 -9.30 2.13
N PRO A 111 9.40 -8.19 2.44
CA PRO A 111 9.97 -6.86 2.35
C PRO A 111 10.94 -6.59 3.52
N THR A 112 11.96 -5.77 3.26
CA THR A 112 12.89 -5.28 4.30
C THR A 112 12.21 -4.24 5.19
N THR A 113 11.29 -3.46 4.64
CA THR A 113 10.49 -2.49 5.41
C THR A 113 9.11 -2.31 4.79
N ILE A 114 8.10 -2.02 5.62
CA ILE A 114 6.71 -1.82 5.21
C ILE A 114 6.21 -0.45 5.65
N GLU A 115 5.34 0.16 4.85
CA GLU A 115 4.65 1.43 5.11
C GLU A 115 5.63 2.54 5.52
N LYS A 116 6.81 2.56 4.89
CA LYS A 116 7.89 3.49 5.19
C LYS A 116 7.54 4.86 4.62
N ARG A 117 7.41 5.85 5.51
CA ARG A 117 7.39 7.26 5.10
C ARG A 117 8.78 7.66 4.60
N ILE A 118 8.82 8.27 3.42
CA ILE A 118 10.03 8.80 2.78
C ILE A 118 9.76 10.25 2.33
N GLU A 119 10.78 11.10 2.39
CA GLU A 119 10.65 12.49 1.96
C GLU A 119 12.01 13.12 1.59
N ASN A 120 11.95 14.17 0.78
CA ASN A 120 13.05 15.10 0.53
C ASN A 120 12.55 16.55 0.70
N ASN A 121 13.22 17.54 0.12
CA ASN A 121 12.83 18.95 0.23
C ASN A 121 11.51 19.27 -0.50
N GLU A 122 11.16 18.52 -1.54
CA GLU A 122 10.06 18.81 -2.46
C GLU A 122 8.89 17.84 -2.30
N PHE A 123 9.21 16.56 -2.08
CA PHE A 123 8.26 15.46 -2.14
C PHE A 123 8.14 14.71 -0.82
N VAL A 124 6.95 14.13 -0.61
CA VAL A 124 6.66 13.17 0.45
C VAL A 124 5.88 12.00 -0.12
N ALA A 125 6.26 10.79 0.27
CA ALA A 125 5.58 9.56 -0.12
C ALA A 125 5.55 8.57 1.03
N ARG A 126 4.75 7.52 0.86
CA ARG A 126 4.81 6.32 1.67
C ARG A 126 5.02 5.16 0.72
N ALA A 127 6.13 4.44 0.91
CA ALA A 127 6.38 3.19 0.23
C ALA A 127 5.67 2.07 1.00
N ASP A 128 4.78 1.33 0.36
CA ASP A 128 4.06 0.23 1.03
C ASP A 128 5.01 -0.90 1.38
N ALA A 129 5.99 -1.18 0.51
CA ALA A 129 7.10 -2.07 0.81
C ALA A 129 8.41 -1.61 0.15
N LEU A 130 9.52 -1.90 0.83
CA LEU A 130 10.87 -1.73 0.32
C LEU A 130 11.60 -3.07 0.37
N PHE A 131 12.29 -3.42 -0.70
CA PHE A 131 13.14 -4.59 -0.79
C PHE A 131 14.58 -4.13 -1.01
N GLU A 132 15.39 -4.30 0.03
CA GLU A 132 16.80 -3.90 0.02
C GLU A 132 17.67 -5.14 0.25
N LYS A 133 18.63 -5.34 -0.65
CA LYS A 133 19.63 -6.42 -0.58
C LYS A 133 21.02 -5.82 -0.77
N PRO A 134 22.04 -6.23 0.01
CA PRO A 134 23.40 -5.72 -0.15
C PRO A 134 23.91 -5.88 -1.58
N GLY A 135 24.46 -4.81 -2.14
CA GLY A 135 25.03 -4.80 -3.50
C GLY A 135 24.01 -4.80 -4.64
N LEU A 136 22.71 -4.74 -4.36
CA LEU A 136 21.65 -4.68 -5.37
C LEU A 136 20.87 -3.37 -5.29
N PRO A 137 20.30 -2.91 -6.42
CA PRO A 137 19.37 -1.79 -6.43
C PRO A 137 18.18 -2.04 -5.49
N LEU A 138 17.72 -0.98 -4.84
CA LEU A 138 16.52 -1.03 -4.00
C LEU A 138 15.28 -1.13 -4.90
N VAL A 139 14.32 -1.97 -4.50
CA VAL A 139 13.01 -2.05 -5.14
C VAL A 139 11.97 -1.44 -4.22
N VAL A 140 11.21 -0.49 -4.75
CA VAL A 140 10.05 0.09 -4.07
C VAL A 140 8.78 -0.57 -4.59
N ALA A 141 7.84 -0.87 -3.69
CA ALA A 141 6.58 -1.49 -4.05
C ALA A 141 5.38 -0.69 -3.57
N ASP A 142 4.31 -0.81 -4.34
CA ASP A 142 3.03 -0.17 -4.14
C ASP A 142 1.92 -1.22 -4.24
N VAL A 143 1.14 -1.35 -3.18
CA VAL A 143 0.06 -2.33 -3.04
C VAL A 143 -1.24 -1.68 -3.49
N LYS A 144 -1.99 -2.39 -4.32
CA LYS A 144 -3.30 -1.96 -4.78
C LYS A 144 -4.28 -3.09 -4.61
N LYS A 145 -5.48 -2.78 -4.10
CA LYS A 145 -6.58 -3.75 -3.98
C LYS A 145 -6.78 -4.51 -5.29
N ARG A 146 -6.78 -3.79 -6.40
CA ARG A 146 -6.89 -4.32 -7.76
C ARG A 146 -6.10 -3.43 -8.71
N LEU A 147 -5.18 -4.00 -9.47
CA LEU A 147 -4.48 -3.29 -10.55
C LEU A 147 -5.37 -3.21 -11.80
N ARG A 148 -5.94 -2.03 -12.07
CA ARG A 148 -6.72 -1.75 -13.29
C ARG A 148 -5.93 -0.97 -14.32
N ASP A 149 -5.16 -0.01 -13.84
CA ASP A 149 -4.23 0.80 -14.62
C ASP A 149 -2.89 0.84 -13.90
N LEU A 150 -1.83 1.08 -14.67
CA LEU A 150 -0.48 1.25 -14.13
C LEU A 150 -0.08 2.73 -14.06
N GLY A 151 -0.87 3.66 -14.59
CA GLY A 151 -0.50 5.07 -14.66
C GLY A 151 -0.34 5.69 -13.28
N GLY A 152 -1.33 5.49 -12.40
CA GLY A 152 -1.26 5.99 -11.03
C GLY A 152 -0.15 5.34 -10.20
N VAL A 153 0.09 4.05 -10.43
CA VAL A 153 1.13 3.27 -9.74
C VAL A 153 2.52 3.70 -10.19
N LYS A 154 2.75 3.86 -11.49
CA LYS A 154 4.00 4.37 -12.06
C LYS A 154 4.39 5.72 -11.45
N LEU A 155 3.44 6.65 -11.36
CA LEU A 155 3.70 7.94 -10.74
C LEU A 155 4.07 7.82 -9.25
N GLN A 156 3.40 6.93 -8.50
CA GLN A 156 3.73 6.69 -7.08
C GLN A 156 5.14 6.11 -6.91
N LEU A 157 5.49 5.14 -7.74
CA LEU A 157 6.82 4.51 -7.74
C LEU A 157 7.91 5.50 -8.17
N ALA A 158 7.66 6.33 -9.19
CA ALA A 158 8.60 7.34 -9.68
C ALA A 158 8.88 8.42 -8.61
N VAL A 159 7.84 8.96 -7.96
CA VAL A 159 8.02 9.93 -6.87
C VAL A 159 8.80 9.31 -5.70
N ALA A 160 8.54 8.04 -5.37
CA ALA A 160 9.31 7.34 -4.35
C ALA A 160 10.79 7.17 -4.76
N ALA A 161 11.05 6.80 -6.01
CA ALA A 161 12.41 6.68 -6.56
C ALA A 161 13.17 8.01 -6.52
N ILE A 162 12.56 9.13 -6.91
CA ILE A 162 13.15 10.47 -6.82
C ILE A 162 13.56 10.79 -5.38
N ILE A 163 12.66 10.57 -4.42
CA ILE A 163 12.94 10.80 -3.00
C ILE A 163 14.14 9.95 -2.54
N LEU A 164 14.13 8.66 -2.86
CA LEU A 164 15.18 7.71 -2.47
C LEU A 164 16.52 8.02 -3.14
N GLY A 165 16.51 8.49 -4.40
CA GLY A 165 17.69 8.96 -5.12
C GLY A 165 18.39 10.11 -4.40
N THR A 166 17.63 11.08 -3.88
CA THR A 166 18.22 12.17 -3.07
C THR A 166 18.85 11.70 -1.74
N GLN A 167 18.57 10.47 -1.31
CA GLN A 167 19.13 9.83 -0.12
C GLN A 167 20.28 8.87 -0.48
N GLY A 168 20.78 8.90 -1.72
CA GLY A 168 21.86 8.03 -2.20
C GLY A 168 21.44 6.58 -2.48
N LYS A 169 20.13 6.30 -2.57
CA LYS A 169 19.61 4.97 -2.92
C LYS A 169 19.34 4.89 -4.42
N LYS A 170 19.85 3.85 -5.07
CA LYS A 170 19.54 3.56 -6.48
C LYS A 170 18.28 2.71 -6.57
N VAL A 171 17.28 3.17 -7.32
CA VAL A 171 16.03 2.45 -7.59
C VAL A 171 15.90 2.23 -9.09
N GLU A 172 16.09 1.01 -9.57
CA GLU A 172 16.03 0.69 -11.01
C GLU A 172 14.65 0.20 -11.45
N LYS A 173 13.87 -0.36 -10.53
CA LYS A 173 12.53 -0.87 -10.80
C LYS A 173 11.63 -0.72 -9.60
N GLY A 174 10.35 -0.58 -9.88
CA GLY A 174 9.28 -0.66 -8.90
C GLY A 174 8.52 -1.97 -9.02
N LEU A 175 7.68 -2.25 -8.03
CA LEU A 175 6.83 -3.44 -7.99
C LEU A 175 5.39 -3.03 -7.69
N ALA A 176 4.50 -3.21 -8.66
CA ALA A 176 3.07 -3.08 -8.43
C ALA A 176 2.54 -4.40 -7.88
N ILE A 177 1.94 -4.40 -6.68
CA ILE A 177 1.39 -5.59 -6.06
C ILE A 177 -0.13 -5.56 -6.18
N ASP A 178 -0.69 -6.51 -6.94
CA ASP A 178 -2.14 -6.71 -7.02
C ASP A 178 -2.61 -7.57 -5.86
N ALA A 179 -3.29 -6.98 -4.88
CA ALA A 179 -3.76 -7.69 -3.69
C ALA A 179 -4.98 -8.59 -3.94
N GLU A 180 -5.67 -8.46 -5.08
CA GLU A 180 -6.74 -9.39 -5.48
C GLU A 180 -6.16 -10.78 -5.81
N ASN A 181 -5.00 -10.80 -6.45
CA ASN A 181 -4.32 -12.02 -6.89
C ASN A 181 -3.00 -12.31 -6.13
N TRP A 182 -2.59 -11.40 -5.25
CA TRP A 182 -1.30 -11.36 -4.58
C TRP A 182 -0.12 -11.68 -5.50
N LYS A 183 -0.04 -10.92 -6.59
CA LYS A 183 1.02 -11.04 -7.59
C LYS A 183 1.74 -9.71 -7.78
N GLY A 184 3.07 -9.76 -7.77
CA GLY A 184 3.93 -8.64 -8.14
C GLY A 184 4.08 -8.51 -9.65
N ILE A 185 4.01 -7.28 -10.15
CA ILE A 185 4.29 -6.91 -11.54
C ILE A 185 5.44 -5.91 -11.50
N GLU A 186 6.56 -6.25 -12.14
CA GLU A 186 7.69 -5.34 -12.23
C GLU A 186 7.34 -4.15 -13.13
N ILE A 187 7.67 -2.96 -12.65
CA ILE A 187 7.44 -1.70 -13.34
C ILE A 187 8.80 -1.04 -13.55
N ALA A 188 9.17 -0.85 -14.81
CA ALA A 188 10.29 0.01 -15.15
C ALA A 188 9.99 1.43 -14.65
N ILE A 189 10.93 2.00 -13.90
CA ILE A 189 10.88 3.40 -13.49
C ILE A 189 11.80 4.12 -14.47
N ASP A 190 11.20 4.72 -15.50
CA ASP A 190 11.93 5.70 -16.30
C ASP A 190 12.10 6.99 -15.49
N GLU A 191 13.27 7.59 -15.62
CA GLU A 191 13.60 8.89 -15.01
C GLU A 191 13.02 10.08 -15.80
N GLU A 192 12.30 9.82 -16.92
CA GLU A 192 11.68 10.83 -17.81
C GLU A 192 10.23 11.20 -17.43
#